data_AF-A0A087L1S9-F1
#
_entry.id   AF-A0A087L1S9-F1
#
_cell.length_a   1.000
_cell.length_b   1.000
_cell.length_c   1.000
_cell.angle_alpha   90.00
_cell.angle_beta   90.00
_cell.angle_gamma   90.00
#
_symmetry.space_group_name_H-M   'P 1'
#
loop_
_entity.id
_entity.type
_entity.pdbx_description
1 polymer ?
#
loop_
_entity_poly.entity_id
_entity_poly.type
_entity_poly.pdbx_seq_one_letter_code
_entity_poly.pdbx_strand_id
1 'polypeptide(L)'
;METTLNTLKALAVTLFVGGYLYLLTKLVIYTVTTSSDGLVWVLMIGGGAVLLSLVMALAAAVLQPALWLLAAVVLGVVALVKRCRRTRV
;
A
#
# COMPACT_ATOMS: atom_id res chain seq x y z
N MET A 1 19.68 8.20 -4.67
CA MET A 1 19.28 7.22 -3.63
C MET A 1 17.94 7.60 -3.05
N GLU A 2 17.70 8.88 -2.72
CA GLU A 2 16.36 9.38 -2.32
C GLU A 2 15.30 9.18 -3.42
N THR A 3 15.68 9.39 -4.69
CA THR A 3 14.77 9.21 -5.84
C THR A 3 14.26 7.78 -5.97
N THR A 4 15.11 6.76 -5.80
CA THR A 4 14.74 5.34 -5.92
C THR A 4 13.87 4.86 -4.75
N LEU A 5 14.15 5.36 -3.54
CA LEU A 5 13.31 5.05 -2.37
C LEU A 5 11.94 5.73 -2.48
N ASN A 6 11.92 6.97 -2.96
CA ASN A 6 10.68 7.72 -3.15
C ASN A 6 9.82 7.14 -4.28
N THR A 7 10.42 6.64 -5.37
CA THR A 7 9.66 5.94 -6.43
C THR A 7 9.10 4.60 -5.93
N LEU A 8 9.84 3.84 -5.11
CA LEU A 8 9.34 2.60 -4.52
C LEU A 8 8.18 2.88 -3.53
N LYS A 9 8.33 3.90 -2.69
CA LYS A 9 7.26 4.36 -1.79
C LYS A 9 6.04 4.83 -2.57
N ALA A 10 6.24 5.64 -3.61
CA ALA A 10 5.16 6.12 -4.47
C ALA A 10 4.43 4.94 -5.12
N LEU A 11 5.16 3.99 -5.72
CA LEU A 11 4.56 2.81 -6.36
C LEU A 11 3.79 1.94 -5.36
N ALA A 12 4.32 1.75 -4.15
CA ALA A 12 3.63 1.05 -3.08
C ALA A 12 2.33 1.77 -2.68
N VAL A 13 2.37 3.10 -2.52
CA VAL A 13 1.18 3.91 -2.20
C VAL A 13 0.15 3.85 -3.34
N THR A 14 0.57 3.93 -4.60
CA THR A 14 -0.34 3.87 -5.75
C THR A 14 -1.03 2.51 -5.84
N LEU A 15 -0.29 1.42 -5.64
CA LEU A 15 -0.88 0.07 -5.59
C LEU A 15 -1.84 -0.08 -4.42
N PHE A 16 -1.50 0.48 -3.27
CA PHE A 16 -2.31 0.43 -2.07
C PHE A 16 -3.63 1.18 -2.23
N VAL A 17 -3.56 2.43 -2.69
CA VAL A 17 -4.73 3.27 -2.96
C VAL A 17 -5.56 2.71 -4.10
N GLY A 18 -4.92 2.21 -5.16
CA GLY A 18 -5.60 1.58 -6.28
C GLY A 18 -6.37 0.33 -5.87
N GLY A 19 -5.77 -0.54 -5.05
CA GLY A 19 -6.44 -1.73 -4.51
C GLY A 19 -7.62 -1.37 -3.62
N TYR A 20 -7.47 -0.35 -2.77
CA TYR A 20 -8.56 0.16 -1.93
C TYR A 20 -9.74 0.65 -2.77
N LEU A 21 -9.48 1.53 -3.75
CA LEU A 21 -10.52 2.07 -4.63
C LEU A 21 -11.20 0.97 -5.46
N TYR A 22 -10.44 -0.02 -5.93
CA TYR A 22 -10.99 -1.15 -6.67
C TYR A 22 -11.98 -1.96 -5.81
N LEU A 23 -11.59 -2.31 -4.58
CA LEU A 23 -12.43 -3.08 -3.67
C LEU A 23 -13.68 -2.28 -3.25
N LEU A 24 -13.51 -0.97 -3.00
CA LEU A 24 -14.62 -0.09 -2.64
C LEU A 24 -15.61 0.05 -3.82
N THR A 25 -15.11 0.21 -5.04
CA THR A 25 -15.94 0.23 -6.25
C THR A 25 -16.69 -1.08 -6.42
N LYS A 26 -16.02 -2.23 -6.24
CA LYS A 26 -16.67 -3.55 -6.32
C LYS A 26 -17.76 -3.72 -5.26
N LEU A 27 -17.52 -3.23 -4.03
CA LEU A 27 -18.50 -3.25 -2.95
C LEU A 27 -19.72 -2.39 -3.28
N VAL A 28 -19.52 -1.18 -3.84
CA VAL A 28 -20.60 -0.30 -4.27
C VAL A 28 -21.43 -0.97 -5.37
N ILE A 29 -20.77 -1.49 -6.42
CA ILE A 29 -21.47 -2.19 -7.51
C ILE A 29 -22.28 -3.36 -6.95
N TYR A 30 -21.65 -4.21 -6.12
CA TYR A 30 -22.34 -5.34 -5.51
C TYR A 30 -23.59 -4.88 -4.76
N THR A 31 -23.44 -3.92 -3.85
CA THR A 31 -24.52 -3.41 -3.00
C THR A 31 -25.68 -2.85 -3.82
N VAL A 32 -25.38 -2.07 -4.85
CA VAL A 32 -26.37 -1.48 -5.77
C VAL A 32 -27.08 -2.57 -6.59
N THR A 33 -26.38 -3.63 -6.97
CA THR A 33 -26.96 -4.74 -7.75
C THR A 33 -27.79 -5.71 -6.90
N THR A 34 -27.48 -5.88 -5.61
CA THR A 34 -28.15 -6.87 -4.75
C THR A 34 -29.26 -6.29 -3.89
N SER A 35 -29.34 -4.98 -3.72
CA SER A 35 -30.36 -4.32 -2.90
C SER A 35 -30.91 -3.09 -3.60
N SER A 36 -32.21 -2.87 -3.50
CA SER A 36 -32.88 -1.65 -3.97
C SER A 36 -33.10 -0.64 -2.85
N ASP A 37 -32.80 -1.02 -1.61
CA ASP A 37 -33.12 -0.25 -0.41
C ASP A 37 -31.97 0.69 0.00
N GLY A 38 -32.23 1.99 0.03
CA GLY A 38 -31.21 3.01 0.26
C GLY A 38 -30.54 2.93 1.64
N LEU A 39 -31.28 2.50 2.66
CA LEU A 39 -30.75 2.26 4.00
C LEU A 39 -29.74 1.10 4.03
N VAL A 40 -30.00 0.03 3.26
CA VAL A 40 -29.09 -1.11 3.12
C VAL A 40 -27.82 -0.68 2.40
N TRP A 41 -27.91 0.24 1.44
CA TRP A 41 -26.73 0.77 0.75
C TRP A 41 -25.79 1.50 1.70
N VAL A 42 -26.33 2.39 2.53
CA VAL A 42 -25.54 3.13 3.52
C VAL A 42 -24.87 2.17 4.49
N LEU A 43 -25.57 1.12 4.93
CA LEU A 43 -25.03 0.15 5.87
C LEU A 43 -23.92 -0.71 5.23
N MET A 44 -24.12 -1.20 4.01
CA MET A 44 -23.16 -2.07 3.33
C MET A 44 -21.94 -1.30 2.80
N ILE A 45 -22.15 -0.14 2.17
CA ILE A 45 -21.05 0.70 1.68
C ILE A 45 -20.32 1.33 2.85
N GLY A 46 -21.04 1.90 3.83
CA GLY A 46 -20.45 2.53 5.00
C GLY A 46 -19.74 1.52 5.90
N GLY A 47 -20.42 0.44 6.29
CA GLY A 47 -19.82 -0.63 7.11
C GLY A 47 -18.69 -1.35 6.38
N GLY A 48 -18.85 -1.63 5.09
CA GLY A 48 -17.81 -2.24 4.29
C GLY A 48 -16.60 -1.32 4.09
N ALA A 49 -16.78 0.00 3.91
CA ALA A 49 -15.67 0.95 3.83
C ALA A 49 -14.90 1.06 5.15
N VAL A 50 -15.58 0.99 6.30
CA VAL A 50 -14.93 0.97 7.63
C VAL A 50 -14.09 -0.29 7.80
N LEU A 51 -14.64 -1.47 7.49
CA LEU A 51 -13.90 -2.73 7.53
C LEU A 51 -12.71 -2.72 6.57
N LEU A 52 -12.91 -2.24 5.34
CA LEU A 52 -11.86 -2.13 4.34
C LEU A 52 -10.74 -1.19 4.82
N SER A 53 -11.11 -0.05 5.42
CA SER A 53 -10.16 0.90 5.99
C SER A 53 -9.35 0.30 7.14
N LEU A 54 -9.98 -0.50 7.99
CA LEU A 54 -9.30 -1.19 9.09
C LEU A 54 -8.28 -2.21 8.57
N VAL A 55 -8.66 -3.02 7.58
CA VAL A 55 -7.76 -3.98 6.93
C VAL A 55 -6.59 -3.28 6.26
N MET A 56 -6.85 -2.16 5.58
CA MET A 56 -5.79 -1.35 4.97
C MET A 56 -4.89 -0.70 6.02
N ALA A 57 -5.41 -0.21 7.14
CA ALA A 57 -4.58 0.30 8.22
C ALA A 57 -3.64 -0.79 8.76
N LEU A 58 -4.14 -2.03 8.93
CA LEU A 58 -3.33 -3.17 9.35
C LEU A 58 -2.25 -3.52 8.32
N ALA A 59 -2.62 -3.59 7.04
CA ALA A 59 -1.67 -3.91 5.97
C ALA A 59 -0.59 -2.82 5.85
N ALA A 60 -0.95 -1.54 6.00
CA ALA A 60 0.01 -0.45 6.03
C ALA A 60 0.96 -0.54 7.24
N ALA A 61 0.45 -0.90 8.42
CA ALA A 61 1.25 -1.07 9.63
C ALA A 61 2.32 -2.17 9.48
N VAL A 62 2.05 -3.22 8.70
CA VAL A 62 3.03 -4.28 8.39
C VAL A 62 3.96 -3.90 7.23
N LEU A 63 3.44 -3.19 6.22
CA LEU A 63 4.21 -2.81 5.04
C LEU A 63 5.26 -1.73 5.34
N GLN A 64 4.96 -0.78 6.23
CA GLN A 64 5.87 0.29 6.65
C GLN A 64 7.22 -0.23 7.18
N PRO A 65 7.28 -1.12 8.20
CA PRO A 65 8.56 -1.64 8.71
C PRO A 65 9.30 -2.48 7.66
N ALA A 66 8.58 -3.22 6.80
CA ALA A 66 9.20 -3.98 5.71
C ALA A 66 9.91 -3.06 4.69
N LEU A 67 9.31 -1.92 4.34
CA LEU A 67 9.93 -0.92 3.46
C LEU A 67 11.19 -0.30 4.08
N TRP A 68 11.21 -0.08 5.40
CA TRP A 68 12.39 0.41 6.12
C TRP A 68 13.53 -0.61 6.13
N LEU A 69 13.23 -1.89 6.39
CA LEU A 69 14.21 -2.97 6.31
C LEU A 69 14.81 -3.09 4.92
N LEU A 70 13.97 -3.02 3.88
CA LEU A 70 14.42 -3.10 2.49
C LEU A 70 15.32 -1.91 2.13
N ALA A 71 14.98 -0.70 2.61
CA ALA A 71 15.83 0.47 2.47
C ALA A 71 17.20 0.31 3.15
N ALA A 72 17.23 -0.27 4.35
CA ALA A 72 18.46 -0.53 5.09
C ALA A 72 19.37 -1.54 4.37
N VAL A 73 18.80 -2.60 3.80
CA VAL A 73 19.54 -3.59 2.99
C VAL A 73 20.15 -2.92 1.75
N VAL A 74 19.36 -2.12 1.02
CA VAL A 74 19.85 -1.41 -0.18
C VAL A 74 20.98 -0.44 0.18
N LEU A 75 20.86 0.30 1.28
CA LEU A 75 21.93 1.18 1.78
C LEU A 75 23.20 0.39 2.12
N GLY A 76 23.07 -0.76 2.80
CA GLY A 76 24.18 -1.64 3.13
C GLY A 76 24.90 -2.17 1.89
N VAL A 77 24.16 -2.63 0.89
CA VAL A 77 24.72 -3.11 -0.38
C VAL A 77 25.44 -1.98 -1.12
N VAL A 78 24.87 -0.78 -1.18
CA VAL A 78 25.50 0.35 -1.86
C VAL A 78 26.76 0.82 -1.14
N ALA A 79 26.78 0.80 0.20
CA ALA A 79 27.98 1.08 0.98
C ALA A 79 29.08 0.04 0.71
N LEU A 80 28.73 -1.25 0.63
CA LEU A 80 29.66 -2.33 0.30
C LEU A 80 30.25 -2.16 -1.11
N VAL A 81 29.40 -1.89 -2.11
CA VAL A 81 29.84 -1.66 -3.49
C VAL A 81 30.78 -0.44 -3.58
N LYS A 82 30.45 0.66 -2.89
CA LYS A 82 31.36 1.83 -2.82
C LYS A 82 32.69 1.47 -2.20
N ARG A 83 32.70 0.69 -1.12
CA ARG A 83 33.93 0.25 -0.45
C ARG A 83 34.77 -0.63 -1.37
N CYS A 84 34.18 -1.66 -1.98
CA CYS A 84 34.86 -2.53 -2.94
C CYS A 84 35.43 -1.76 -4.14
N ARG A 85 34.69 -0.77 -4.65
CA ARG A 85 35.18 0.08 -5.75
C ARG A 85 36.36 0.96 -5.33
N ARG A 86 36.37 1.47 -4.11
CA ARG A 86 37.46 2.29 -3.55
C ARG A 86 38.71 1.49 -3.17
N THR A 87 38.60 0.17 -3.04
CA THR A 87 39.73 -0.73 -2.75
C THR A 87 40.36 -1.31 -4.02
N ARG A 88 39.70 -1.14 -5.18
CA ARG A 88 40.17 -1.58 -6.50
C ARG A 88 40.91 -0.47 -7.28
N VAL A 89 40.91 0.75 -6.77
CA VAL A 89 41.68 1.90 -7.29
C VAL A 89 42.85 2.11 -6.34
#